data_AF-A0A937BKE9-F1
#
_entry.id   AF-A0A937BKE9-F1
#
_cell.length_a   1.000
_cell.length_b   1.000
_cell.length_c   1.000
_cell.angle_alpha   90.00
_cell.angle_beta   90.00
_cell.angle_gamma   90.00
#
_symmetry.space_group_name_H-M   'P 1'
#
loop_
_entity.id
_entity.type
_entity.pdbx_description
1 polymer ?
#
loop_
_entity_poly.entity_id
_entity_poly.type
_entity_poly.pdbx_seq_one_letter_code
_entity_poly.pdbx_strand_id
1 'polypeptide(L)'
;MKWRNAYIQGGLAGLLSHNWKGNRPSVIKPDQREALRLKLREPGNGLRGFTELLAWFNKQFNEEVNYSTMNKFVKRNYGASVRSPASHMKKDRRPSRLLKNFEQLCSELTTALRRAAPV
;
A
#
# COMPACT_ATOMS: atom_id res chain seq x y z
N MET A 1 5.03 -5.43 46.37
CA MET A 1 4.20 -6.51 46.97
C MET A 1 2.83 -6.55 46.30
N LYS A 2 2.61 -7.38 45.27
CA LYS A 2 1.36 -7.35 44.47
C LYS A 2 0.34 -8.42 44.90
N TRP A 3 0.80 -9.59 45.34
CA TRP A 3 -0.06 -10.71 45.75
C TRP A 3 -0.73 -10.51 47.11
N ARG A 4 -0.01 -9.96 48.10
CA ARG A 4 -0.55 -9.70 49.45
C ARG A 4 -1.72 -8.71 49.41
N ASN A 5 -1.59 -7.63 48.63
CA ASN A 5 -2.66 -6.64 48.48
C ASN A 5 -3.89 -7.25 47.77
N ALA A 6 -3.68 -8.10 46.76
CA ALA A 6 -4.77 -8.81 46.10
C ALA A 6 -5.52 -9.77 47.06
N TYR A 7 -4.78 -10.44 47.95
CA TYR A 7 -5.36 -11.29 48.99
C TYR A 7 -6.10 -10.50 50.07
N ILE A 8 -5.55 -9.37 50.54
CA ILE A 8 -6.24 -8.52 51.52
C ILE A 8 -7.54 -7.93 50.94
N GLN A 9 -7.55 -7.58 49.65
CA GLN A 9 -8.73 -6.99 49.00
C GLN A 9 -9.79 -8.02 48.57
N GLY A 10 -9.40 -9.21 48.12
CA GLY A 10 -10.32 -10.18 47.52
C GLY A 10 -10.25 -11.60 48.10
N GLY A 11 -9.46 -11.82 49.15
CA GLY A 11 -9.24 -13.13 49.75
C GLY A 11 -8.63 -14.14 48.77
N LEU A 12 -8.92 -15.42 49.01
CA LEU A 12 -8.47 -16.51 48.14
C LEU A 12 -9.08 -16.41 46.73
N ALA A 13 -10.35 -15.98 46.62
CA ALA A 13 -11.03 -15.80 45.34
C ALA A 13 -10.37 -14.73 44.48
N GLY A 14 -9.96 -13.60 45.06
CA GLY A 14 -9.22 -12.54 44.38
C GLY A 14 -7.85 -13.00 43.88
N LEU A 15 -7.18 -13.88 44.63
CA LEU A 15 -5.89 -14.44 44.23
C LEU A 15 -6.02 -15.45 43.08
N LEU A 16 -7.11 -16.21 43.05
CA LEU A 16 -7.44 -17.15 41.98
C LEU A 16 -8.11 -16.48 40.77
N SER A 17 -8.59 -15.23 40.92
CA SER A 17 -9.19 -14.48 39.83
C SER A 17 -8.13 -14.11 38.78
N HIS A 18 -8.22 -14.77 37.62
CA HIS A 18 -7.30 -14.56 36.52
C HIS A 18 -7.66 -13.28 35.76
N ASN A 19 -7.18 -12.13 36.23
CA ASN A 19 -7.42 -10.83 35.62
C ASN A 19 -6.51 -10.56 34.41
N TRP A 20 -6.49 -11.49 33.43
CA TRP A 20 -5.82 -11.22 32.17
C TRP A 20 -6.60 -10.13 31.43
N LYS A 21 -6.14 -8.89 31.51
CA LYS A 21 -6.58 -7.82 30.60
C LYS A 21 -6.25 -8.27 29.18
N GLY A 22 -7.27 -8.70 28.44
CA GLY A 22 -7.17 -9.39 27.16
C GLY A 22 -6.52 -8.57 26.03
N ASN A 23 -6.92 -8.87 24.80
CA ASN A 23 -6.29 -8.26 23.63
C ASN A 23 -6.53 -6.74 23.61
N ARG A 24 -5.47 -5.96 23.37
CA ARG A 24 -5.59 -4.50 23.18
C ARG A 24 -6.43 -4.25 21.92
N PRO A 25 -7.35 -3.27 21.94
CA PRO A 25 -8.11 -2.91 20.76
C PRO A 25 -7.14 -2.50 19.63
N SER A 26 -7.50 -2.85 18.39
CA SER A 26 -6.70 -2.47 17.23
C SER A 26 -6.64 -0.95 17.13
N VAL A 27 -5.46 -0.42 16.82
CA VAL A 27 -5.26 1.01 16.52
C VAL A 27 -6.04 1.39 15.25
N ILE A 28 -6.22 0.45 14.33
CA ILE A 28 -6.93 0.66 13.07
C ILE A 28 -8.42 0.38 13.27
N LYS A 29 -9.24 1.41 13.04
CA LYS A 29 -10.71 1.39 13.12
C LYS A 29 -11.33 0.50 12.03
N PRO A 30 -12.57 0.01 12.21
CA PRO A 30 -13.27 -0.79 11.20
C PRO A 30 -13.43 -0.07 9.86
N ASP A 31 -13.73 1.23 9.85
CA ASP A 31 -13.92 2.00 8.60
C ASP A 31 -12.62 2.11 7.79
N GLN A 32 -11.51 2.38 8.50
CA GLN A 32 -10.17 2.42 7.93
C GLN A 32 -9.76 1.08 7.34
N ARG A 33 -10.19 -0.02 7.97
CA ARG A 33 -9.95 -1.37 7.48
C ARG A 33 -10.64 -1.57 6.13
N GLU A 34 -11.87 -1.13 5.96
CA GLU A 34 -12.58 -1.25 4.68
C GLU A 34 -11.93 -0.42 3.56
N ALA A 35 -11.55 0.82 3.85
CA ALA A 35 -10.82 1.67 2.92
C ALA A 35 -9.50 1.03 2.49
N LEU A 36 -8.76 0.45 3.45
CA LEU A 36 -7.52 -0.28 3.18
C LEU A 36 -7.77 -1.52 2.32
N ARG A 37 -8.85 -2.26 2.57
CA ARG A 37 -9.25 -3.43 1.78
C ARG A 37 -9.54 -3.05 0.32
N LEU A 38 -10.25 -1.95 0.10
CA LEU A 38 -10.55 -1.45 -1.24
C LEU A 38 -9.25 -1.05 -1.95
N LYS A 39 -8.39 -0.29 -1.26
CA LYS A 39 -7.11 0.17 -1.79
C LYS A 39 -6.15 -0.97 -2.14
N LEU A 40 -6.18 -2.08 -1.40
CA LEU A 40 -5.35 -3.26 -1.73
C LEU A 40 -5.90 -4.10 -2.88
N ARG A 41 -7.20 -4.02 -3.19
CA ARG A 41 -7.83 -4.77 -4.28
C ARG A 41 -7.68 -4.12 -5.64
N GLU A 42 -7.46 -2.81 -5.69
CA GLU A 42 -7.29 -2.09 -6.95
C GLU A 42 -5.94 -2.47 -7.62
N PRO A 43 -5.96 -3.12 -8.80
CA PRO A 43 -4.75 -3.63 -9.44
C PRO A 43 -3.82 -2.52 -9.97
N GLY A 44 -4.31 -1.29 -10.12
CA GLY A 44 -3.59 -0.16 -10.71
C GLY A 44 -2.96 0.83 -9.72
N ASN A 45 -2.87 0.48 -8.43
CA ASN A 45 -2.64 1.47 -7.38
C ASN A 45 -1.24 2.07 -7.30
N GLY A 46 -0.30 1.57 -8.11
CA GLY A 46 1.07 2.09 -8.14
C GLY A 46 1.86 1.92 -6.84
N LEU A 47 1.28 1.27 -5.82
CA LEU A 47 1.91 1.00 -4.54
C LEU A 47 3.01 -0.04 -4.74
N ARG A 48 4.27 0.42 -4.68
CA ARG A 48 5.45 -0.45 -4.76
C ARG A 48 5.73 -1.18 -3.47
N GLY A 49 5.33 -0.62 -2.33
CA GLY A 49 5.65 -1.20 -1.02
C GLY A 49 4.83 -0.66 0.15
N PHE A 50 5.11 -1.21 1.33
CA PHE A 50 4.40 -0.87 2.57
C PHE A 50 4.69 0.56 3.07
N THR A 51 5.82 1.15 2.70
CA THR A 51 6.15 2.54 3.05
C THR A 51 5.22 3.53 2.36
N GLU A 52 4.92 3.31 1.08
CA GLU A 52 3.97 4.11 0.31
C GLU A 52 2.54 3.90 0.79
N LEU A 53 2.18 2.66 1.14
CA LEU A 53 0.89 2.35 1.75
C LEU A 53 0.71 3.10 3.08
N LEU A 54 1.75 3.14 3.90
CA LEU A 54 1.73 3.87 5.17
C LEU A 54 1.59 5.37 4.95
N ALA A 55 2.35 5.94 4.00
CA ALA A 55 2.25 7.36 3.67
C ALA A 55 0.85 7.73 3.16
N TRP A 56 0.25 6.89 2.32
CA TRP A 56 -1.13 7.06 1.86
C TRP A 56 -2.12 7.00 3.03
N PHE A 57 -1.98 6.01 3.93
CA PHE A 57 -2.86 5.84 5.07
C PHE A 57 -2.80 7.04 6.02
N ASN A 58 -1.59 7.48 6.38
CA ASN A 58 -1.38 8.62 7.25
C ASN A 58 -1.93 9.91 6.61
N LYS A 59 -1.81 10.07 5.29
CA LYS A 59 -2.39 11.21 4.56
C LYS A 59 -3.93 11.20 4.55
N GLN A 60 -4.55 10.03 4.40
CA GLN A 60 -6.01 9.93 4.34
C GLN A 60 -6.69 10.08 5.70
N PHE A 61 -6.09 9.52 6.75
CA PHE A 61 -6.71 9.48 8.08
C PHE A 61 -6.10 10.47 9.08
N ASN A 62 -5.06 11.21 8.68
CA ASN A 62 -4.32 12.14 9.54
C ASN A 62 -3.86 11.49 10.87
N GLU A 63 -3.49 10.21 10.79
CA GLU A 63 -3.04 9.40 11.93
C GLU A 63 -1.58 8.97 11.70
N GLU A 64 -0.78 8.95 12.77
CA GLU A 64 0.59 8.46 12.73
C GLU A 64 0.64 7.00 13.17
N VAL A 65 0.43 6.09 12.22
CA VAL A 65 0.56 4.65 12.48
C VAL A 65 2.02 4.21 12.32
N ASN A 66 2.48 3.35 13.24
CA ASN A 66 3.80 2.74 13.12
C ASN A 66 3.83 1.75 11.94
N TYR A 67 4.88 1.81 11.11
CA TYR A 67 5.13 0.89 10.00
C TYR A 67 5.00 -0.60 10.39
N SER A 68 5.56 -0.99 11.54
CA SER A 68 5.51 -2.38 12.02
C SER A 68 4.07 -2.83 12.29
N THR A 69 3.24 -1.93 12.84
CA THR A 69 1.82 -2.17 13.06
C THR A 69 1.09 -2.34 11.74
N MET A 70 1.30 -1.42 10.78
CA MET A 70 0.66 -1.48 9.46
C MET A 70 1.05 -2.75 8.70
N ASN A 71 2.35 -3.06 8.63
CA ASN A 71 2.87 -4.25 7.95
C ASN A 71 2.29 -5.55 8.55
N LYS A 72 2.33 -5.69 9.89
CA LYS A 72 1.76 -6.87 10.57
C LYS A 72 0.24 -6.93 10.39
N PHE A 73 -0.44 -5.79 10.45
CA PHE A 73 -1.90 -5.72 10.28
C PHE A 73 -2.32 -6.19 8.90
N VAL A 74 -1.68 -5.68 7.85
CA VAL A 74 -2.00 -6.05 6.46
C VAL A 74 -1.76 -7.53 6.22
N LYS A 75 -0.62 -8.07 6.68
CA LYS A 75 -0.29 -9.50 6.55
C LYS A 75 -1.30 -10.40 7.26
N ARG A 76 -1.73 -10.03 8.47
CA ARG A 76 -2.69 -10.83 9.27
C ARG A 76 -4.10 -10.83 8.69
N ASN A 77 -4.58 -9.69 8.19
CA ASN A 77 -5.98 -9.55 7.77
C ASN A 77 -6.20 -9.85 6.29
N TYR A 78 -5.26 -9.49 5.43
CA TYR A 78 -5.45 -9.57 3.98
C TYR A 78 -4.58 -10.63 3.32
N GLY A 79 -3.66 -11.26 4.06
CA GLY A 79 -2.68 -12.21 3.51
C GLY A 79 -1.76 -11.59 2.45
N ALA A 80 -1.85 -10.27 2.24
CA ALA A 80 -1.25 -9.58 1.13
C ALA A 80 0.20 -9.22 1.45
N SER A 81 1.11 -9.70 0.63
CA SER A 81 2.38 -9.01 0.42
C SER A 81 2.08 -7.88 -0.56
N VAL A 82 2.40 -6.62 -0.22
CA VAL A 82 2.46 -5.52 -1.19
C VAL A 82 3.67 -5.79 -2.09
N ARG A 83 3.55 -6.81 -2.93
CA ARG A 83 4.47 -7.08 -4.02
C ARG A 83 3.81 -6.42 -5.22
N SER A 84 4.40 -5.32 -5.70
CA SER A 84 4.05 -4.74 -6.99
C SER A 84 3.89 -5.89 -7.99
N PRO A 85 2.84 -5.92 -8.82
CA PRO A 85 2.74 -6.97 -9.81
C PRO A 85 3.97 -6.83 -10.72
N ALA A 86 4.77 -7.90 -10.79
CA ALA A 86 5.86 -7.98 -11.75
C ALA A 86 5.27 -7.71 -13.13
N SER A 87 5.90 -6.86 -13.94
CA SER A 87 5.86 -6.63 -15.42
C SER A 87 4.69 -7.11 -16.31
N HIS A 88 3.91 -8.10 -15.91
CA HIS A 88 2.67 -8.62 -16.49
C HIS A 88 1.44 -7.72 -16.30
N MET A 89 1.51 -6.64 -15.51
CA MET A 89 0.60 -5.51 -15.75
C MET A 89 0.94 -4.98 -17.13
N LYS A 90 0.10 -5.32 -18.12
CA LYS A 90 0.30 -5.09 -19.56
C LYS A 90 1.15 -3.85 -19.83
N LYS A 91 2.44 -4.09 -20.09
CA LYS A 91 3.35 -3.09 -20.62
C LYS A 91 3.01 -2.87 -22.09
N ASP A 92 1.90 -2.18 -22.35
CA ASP A 92 1.71 -1.52 -23.63
C ASP A 92 2.47 -0.20 -23.59
N ARG A 93 3.80 -0.34 -23.54
CA ARG A 93 4.77 0.72 -23.85
C ARG A 93 5.68 0.24 -24.98
N ARG A 94 5.08 -0.45 -25.97
CA ARG A 94 5.64 -0.39 -27.32
C ARG A 94 5.34 1.02 -27.83
N PRO A 95 6.27 1.72 -28.51
CA PRO A 95 5.85 2.87 -29.29
C PRO A 95 4.76 2.37 -30.24
N SER A 96 3.54 2.89 -30.10
CA SER A 96 2.46 2.61 -31.04
C SER A 96 3.01 2.89 -32.45
N ARG A 97 2.66 2.07 -33.45
CA ARG A 97 3.11 2.21 -34.85
C ARG A 97 3.12 3.66 -35.36
N LEU A 98 2.24 4.48 -34.80
CA LEU A 98 2.15 5.93 -34.97
C LEU A 98 3.50 6.67 -34.84
N LEU A 99 4.38 6.33 -33.88
CA LEU A 99 5.66 7.02 -33.72
C LEU A 99 6.65 6.69 -34.84
N LYS A 100 6.64 5.44 -35.32
CA LYS A 100 7.49 5.02 -36.44
C LYS A 100 7.08 5.69 -37.75
N ASN A 101 5.76 5.78 -37.98
CA ASN A 101 5.22 6.47 -39.14
C ASN A 101 5.59 7.96 -39.11
N PHE A 102 5.59 8.59 -37.93
CA PHE A 102 5.95 10.00 -37.79
C PHE A 102 7.44 10.24 -38.10
N GLU A 103 8.34 9.38 -37.62
CA GLU A 103 9.78 9.46 -37.95
C GLU A 103 10.04 9.27 -39.45
N GLN A 104 9.34 8.32 -40.08
CA GLN A 104 9.42 8.11 -41.54
C GLN A 104 8.94 9.33 -42.31
N LEU A 105 7.78 9.89 -41.95
CA LEU A 105 7.24 11.11 -42.58
C LEU A 105 8.18 12.31 -42.42
N CYS A 106 8.81 12.49 -41.25
CA CYS A 106 9.80 13.55 -41.05
C CYS A 106 11.06 13.36 -41.92
N SER A 107 11.49 12.11 -42.13
CA SER A 107 12.64 11.81 -43.00
C SER A 107 12.34 12.03 -44.48
N GLU A 108 11.10 11.80 -44.91
CA GLU A 108 10.65 12.03 -46.27
C GLU A 108 10.51 13.53 -46.56
N LEU A 109 9.94 14.29 -45.63
CA LEU A 109 9.80 15.75 -45.74
C LEU A 109 11.15 16.48 -45.78
N THR A 110 12.11 16.06 -44.95
CA THR A 110 13.47 16.64 -44.97
C THR A 110 14.20 16.32 -46.28
N THR A 111 14.03 15.11 -46.81
CA THR A 111 14.58 14.72 -48.13
C THR A 111 13.94 15.51 -49.27
N ALA A 112 12.61 15.71 -49.22
CA ALA A 112 11.88 16.49 -50.22
C ALA A 112 12.29 17.97 -50.22
N LEU A 113 12.43 18.58 -49.04
CA LEU A 113 12.89 19.97 -48.90
C LEU A 113 14.31 20.16 -49.42
N ARG A 114 15.20 19.18 -49.20
CA ARG A 114 16.59 19.22 -49.71
C ARG A 114 16.66 19.10 -51.24
N ARG A 115 15.70 18.40 -51.86
CA ARG A 115 15.61 18.21 -53.32
C ARG A 115 14.96 19.38 -54.05
N ALA A 116 14.13 20.15 -53.34
CA ALA A 116 13.45 21.32 -53.86
C ALA A 116 14.25 22.63 -53.73
N ALA A 117 15.43 22.60 -53.11
CA ALA A 117 16.34 23.74 -53.07
C ALA A 117 17.04 23.89 -54.45
N PRO A 118 16.83 25.00 -55.19
CA PRO A 118 17.61 25.25 -56.40
C PRO A 118 19.07 25.52 -56.03
N VAL A 119 19.99 24.97 -56.82
CA VAL A 119 21.44 25.23 -56.73
C VAL A 119 21.74 26.69 -57.07
#